data_AF-A0A3B7R9I8-F1
#
_entry.id   AF-A0A3B7R9I8-F1
#
_cell.length_a   1.000
_cell.length_b   1.000
_cell.length_c   1.000
_cell.angle_alpha   90.00
_cell.angle_beta   90.00
_cell.angle_gamma   90.00
#
_symmetry.space_group_name_H-M   'P 1'
#
loop_
_entity.id
_entity.type
_entity.pdbx_description
1 polymer ?
#
loop_
_entity_poly.entity_id
_entity_poly.type
_entity_poly.pdbx_seq_one_letter_code
_entity_poly.pdbx_strand_id
1 'polypeptide(L)'
;MWLQPTSAQAQTQRAMPSDTVTLEEAIGAYNERATRHNSMLAAYNEAQQHTQQAIAQLNAFFDFYNHRFQPRKTDAQLQQMLPPVATNLQRARGILATVAFEDETRQATVRELMAVVQRGEARLRNSQAFLARYLRTTPVQRPVLFTTRGGPYEMTR
;
A
#
# COMPACT_ATOMS: atom_id res chain seq x y z
N MET A 1 15.71 -0.25 -89.85
CA MET A 1 14.49 0.53 -89.57
C MET A 1 14.05 0.17 -88.16
N TRP A 2 14.23 1.09 -87.19
CA TRP A 2 13.51 1.29 -85.90
C TRP A 2 13.38 0.09 -84.93
N LEU A 3 14.09 0.08 -83.80
CA LEU A 3 13.78 0.63 -82.46
C LEU A 3 13.15 -0.41 -81.49
N GLN A 4 13.96 -0.78 -80.49
CA GLN A 4 13.77 -1.14 -79.06
C GLN A 4 12.35 -1.50 -78.48
N PRO A 5 12.15 -1.55 -77.14
CA PRO A 5 12.17 -2.78 -76.34
C PRO A 5 10.83 -3.03 -75.62
N THR A 6 10.54 -4.25 -75.18
CA THR A 6 9.39 -4.48 -74.28
C THR A 6 9.83 -5.21 -73.02
N SER A 7 10.30 -4.39 -72.08
CA SER A 7 10.02 -4.40 -70.64
C SER A 7 9.73 -5.74 -69.96
N ALA A 8 10.68 -6.09 -69.07
CA ALA A 8 10.45 -6.91 -67.90
C ALA A 8 9.23 -6.40 -67.11
N GLN A 9 8.31 -7.30 -66.79
CA GLN A 9 7.41 -7.14 -65.65
C GLN A 9 7.71 -8.27 -64.67
N ALA A 10 8.71 -8.02 -63.81
CA ALA A 10 8.83 -8.72 -62.55
C ALA A 10 7.57 -8.37 -61.73
N GLN A 11 6.62 -9.31 -61.65
CA GLN A 11 5.56 -9.25 -60.66
C GLN A 11 6.18 -9.50 -59.30
N THR A 12 6.69 -8.42 -58.69
CA THR A 12 6.92 -8.38 -57.25
C THR A 12 5.54 -8.44 -56.59
N GLN A 13 5.08 -9.64 -56.29
CA GLN A 13 4.05 -9.86 -55.27
C GLN A 13 4.64 -9.33 -53.95
N ARG A 14 4.37 -8.05 -53.66
CA ARG A 14 4.46 -7.55 -52.29
C ARG A 14 3.44 -8.35 -51.50
N ALA A 15 3.91 -9.36 -50.77
CA ALA A 15 3.18 -9.90 -49.64
C ALA A 15 2.81 -8.70 -48.76
N MET A 16 1.53 -8.35 -48.74
CA MET A 16 0.98 -7.47 -47.71
C MET A 16 1.28 -8.14 -46.37
N PRO A 17 1.83 -7.44 -45.36
CA PRO A 17 1.91 -8.02 -44.03
C PRO A 17 0.48 -8.35 -43.58
N SER A 18 0.22 -9.63 -43.30
CA SER A 18 -1.01 -10.10 -42.66
C SER A 18 -1.02 -9.65 -41.20
N ASP A 19 -1.12 -8.33 -40.97
CA ASP A 19 -1.30 -7.72 -39.65
C ASP A 19 -2.76 -7.83 -39.19
N THR A 20 -3.45 -8.91 -39.55
CA THR A 20 -4.78 -9.22 -39.00
C THR A 20 -4.57 -10.07 -37.76
N VAL A 21 -4.49 -9.40 -36.61
CA VAL A 21 -4.64 -10.06 -35.30
C VAL A 21 -5.90 -10.91 -35.36
N THR A 22 -5.75 -12.21 -35.16
CA THR A 22 -6.90 -13.12 -35.18
C THR A 22 -7.84 -12.80 -34.02
N LEU A 23 -9.14 -13.08 -34.18
CA LEU A 23 -10.11 -12.86 -33.10
C LEU A 23 -9.71 -13.63 -31.82
N GLU A 24 -9.10 -14.80 -31.97
CA GLU A 24 -8.58 -15.62 -30.87
C GLU A 24 -7.44 -14.93 -30.12
N GLU A 25 -6.47 -14.35 -30.85
CA GLU A 25 -5.37 -13.56 -30.25
C GLU A 25 -5.89 -12.29 -29.56
N ALA A 26 -6.88 -11.62 -30.15
CA ALA A 26 -7.50 -10.43 -29.55
C ALA A 26 -8.23 -10.78 -28.23
N ILE A 27 -8.97 -11.89 -28.20
CA ILE A 27 -9.65 -12.39 -26.99
C ILE A 27 -8.62 -12.83 -25.94
N GLY A 28 -7.56 -13.52 -26.33
CA GLY A 28 -6.46 -13.91 -25.44
C GLY A 28 -5.82 -12.71 -24.76
N ALA A 29 -5.42 -11.70 -25.55
CA ALA A 29 -4.82 -10.47 -25.04
C ALA A 29 -5.78 -9.68 -24.13
N TYR A 30 -7.07 -9.66 -24.45
CA TYR A 30 -8.10 -9.06 -23.59
C TYR A 30 -8.21 -9.77 -22.24
N ASN A 31 -8.29 -11.10 -22.25
CA ASN A 31 -8.40 -11.90 -21.03
C ASN A 31 -7.17 -11.71 -20.12
N GLU A 32 -5.96 -11.70 -20.68
CA GLU A 32 -4.74 -11.44 -19.91
C GLU A 32 -4.74 -10.05 -19.26
N ARG A 33 -5.15 -9.02 -20.01
CA ARG A 33 -5.27 -7.66 -19.47
C ARG A 33 -6.30 -7.61 -18.34
N ALA A 34 -7.45 -8.27 -18.50
CA ALA A 34 -8.47 -8.37 -17.47
C ALA A 34 -7.95 -9.11 -16.21
N THR A 35 -7.23 -10.22 -16.39
CA THR A 35 -6.62 -10.97 -15.27
C THR A 35 -5.58 -10.12 -14.53
N ARG A 36 -4.67 -9.46 -15.26
CA ARG A 36 -3.70 -8.54 -14.65
C ARG A 36 -4.40 -7.43 -13.87
N HIS A 37 -5.38 -6.78 -14.48
CA HIS A 37 -6.16 -5.73 -13.84
C HIS A 37 -6.85 -6.20 -12.54
N ASN A 38 -7.53 -7.35 -12.59
CA ASN A 38 -8.22 -7.93 -11.45
C ASN A 38 -7.25 -8.32 -10.33
N SER A 39 -6.06 -8.82 -10.68
CA SER A 39 -5.02 -9.13 -9.70
C SER A 39 -4.51 -7.87 -8.97
N MET A 40 -4.33 -6.76 -9.70
CA MET A 40 -3.93 -5.47 -9.10
C MET A 40 -5.02 -4.89 -8.21
N LEU A 41 -6.29 -5.03 -8.62
CA LEU A 41 -7.43 -4.67 -7.78
C LEU A 41 -7.50 -5.49 -6.50
N ALA A 42 -7.30 -6.80 -6.58
CA ALA A 42 -7.29 -7.68 -5.41
C ALA A 42 -6.17 -7.30 -4.44
N ALA A 43 -4.96 -7.08 -4.95
CA ALA A 43 -3.82 -6.63 -4.15
C ALA A 43 -4.07 -5.25 -3.50
N TYR A 44 -4.61 -4.29 -4.25
CA TYR A 44 -4.99 -2.99 -3.69
C TYR A 44 -6.00 -3.11 -2.55
N ASN A 45 -7.05 -3.92 -2.74
CA ASN A 45 -8.08 -4.15 -1.73
C ASN A 45 -7.50 -4.80 -0.46
N GLU A 46 -6.59 -5.77 -0.62
CA GLU A 46 -5.89 -6.41 0.50
C GLU A 46 -5.03 -5.39 1.27
N ALA A 47 -4.27 -4.55 0.57
CA ALA A 47 -3.50 -3.47 1.21
C ALA A 47 -4.41 -2.48 1.95
N GLN A 48 -5.58 -2.16 1.39
CA GLN A 48 -6.56 -1.31 2.04
C GLN A 48 -7.11 -1.95 3.33
N GLN A 49 -7.36 -3.26 3.33
CA GLN A 49 -7.81 -3.98 4.52
C GLN A 49 -6.75 -3.96 5.62
N HIS A 50 -5.48 -4.26 5.30
CA HIS A 50 -4.37 -4.18 6.25
C HIS A 50 -4.20 -2.76 6.81
N THR A 51 -4.31 -1.74 5.96
CA THR A 51 -4.24 -0.34 6.39
C THR A 51 -5.35 0.01 7.37
N GLN A 52 -6.60 -0.38 7.08
CA GLN A 52 -7.75 -0.16 7.97
C GLN A 52 -7.56 -0.87 9.32
N GLN A 53 -7.10 -2.11 9.32
CA GLN A 53 -6.81 -2.86 10.55
C GLN A 53 -5.75 -2.16 11.40
N ALA A 54 -4.65 -1.71 10.79
CA ALA A 54 -3.61 -0.97 11.49
C ALA A 54 -4.13 0.34 12.10
N ILE A 55 -4.94 1.10 11.35
CA ILE A 55 -5.52 2.37 11.84
C ILE A 55 -6.47 2.11 13.00
N ALA A 56 -7.33 1.09 12.90
CA ALA A 56 -8.25 0.73 13.98
C ALA A 56 -7.48 0.34 15.25
N GLN A 57 -6.42 -0.47 15.13
CA GLN A 57 -5.57 -0.86 16.25
C GLN A 57 -4.82 0.34 16.87
N LEU A 58 -4.30 1.26 16.05
CA LEU A 58 -3.70 2.50 16.53
C LEU A 58 -4.69 3.37 17.28
N ASN A 59 -5.91 3.53 16.75
CA ASN A 59 -6.95 4.32 17.40
C ASN A 59 -7.32 3.70 18.75
N ALA A 60 -7.47 2.37 18.83
CA ALA A 60 -7.71 1.68 20.10
C ALA A 60 -6.57 1.90 21.11
N PHE A 61 -5.31 1.93 20.64
CA PHE A 61 -4.17 2.29 21.49
C PHE A 61 -4.25 3.74 21.97
N PHE A 62 -4.58 4.69 21.09
CA PHE A 62 -4.73 6.10 21.47
C PHE A 62 -5.87 6.32 22.45
N ASP A 63 -7.00 5.65 22.27
CA ASP A 63 -8.10 5.69 23.22
C ASP A 63 -7.63 5.20 24.59
N PHE A 64 -6.92 4.08 24.63
CA PHE A 64 -6.37 3.56 25.88
C PHE A 64 -5.33 4.49 26.52
N TYR A 65 -4.46 5.11 25.70
CA TYR A 65 -3.50 6.12 26.13
C TYR A 65 -4.18 7.38 26.69
N ASN A 66 -5.25 7.86 26.05
CA ASN A 66 -6.04 9.00 26.49
C ASN A 66 -6.73 8.73 27.83
N HIS A 67 -7.08 7.46 28.09
CA HIS A 67 -7.55 6.98 29.39
C HIS A 67 -6.40 6.60 30.35
N ARG A 68 -5.16 7.02 30.07
CA ARG A 68 -3.97 6.78 30.89
C ARG A 68 -3.75 5.30 31.21
N PHE A 69 -4.04 4.45 30.22
CA PHE A 69 -4.00 2.99 30.30
C PHE A 69 -4.91 2.39 31.39
N GLN A 70 -6.13 2.93 31.50
CA GLN A 70 -7.20 2.37 32.32
C GLN A 70 -8.23 1.63 31.45
N PRO A 71 -8.69 0.42 31.86
CA PRO A 71 -8.26 -0.34 33.05
C PRO A 71 -6.82 -0.85 32.91
N ARG A 72 -6.12 -0.99 34.04
CA ARG A 72 -4.70 -1.40 34.06
C ARG A 72 -4.45 -2.69 33.28
N LYS A 73 -3.46 -2.62 32.39
CA LYS A 73 -2.84 -3.78 31.73
C LYS A 73 -1.45 -4.01 32.33
N THR A 74 -1.00 -5.26 32.30
CA THR A 74 0.39 -5.61 32.62
C THR A 74 1.34 -5.05 31.56
N ASP A 75 2.61 -4.87 31.93
CA ASP A 75 3.64 -4.40 31.00
C ASP A 75 3.76 -5.32 29.77
N ALA A 76 3.63 -6.64 29.96
CA ALA A 76 3.60 -7.61 28.87
C ALA A 76 2.39 -7.39 27.94
N GLN A 77 1.19 -7.16 28.49
CA GLN A 77 0.00 -6.87 27.68
C GLN A 77 0.13 -5.56 26.91
N LEU A 78 0.75 -4.53 27.50
CA LEU A 78 1.01 -3.26 26.83
C LEU A 78 1.97 -3.44 25.64
N GLN A 79 3.04 -4.21 25.83
CA GLN A 79 4.02 -4.50 24.76
C GLN A 79 3.38 -5.19 23.54
N GLN A 80 2.33 -5.99 23.75
CA GLN A 80 1.64 -6.71 22.67
C GLN A 80 0.65 -5.86 21.86
N MET A 81 0.39 -4.61 22.25
CA MET A 81 -0.63 -3.78 21.56
C MET A 81 -0.17 -3.22 20.20
N LEU A 82 1.13 -2.95 20.05
CA LEU A 82 1.69 -2.27 18.86
C LEU A 82 2.31 -3.20 17.78
N PRO A 83 2.83 -4.41 18.09
CA PRO A 83 3.37 -5.31 17.06
C PRO A 83 2.39 -5.69 15.93
N PRO A 84 1.08 -5.94 16.20
CA PRO A 84 0.11 -6.17 15.13
C PRO A 84 -0.04 -4.99 14.17
N VAL A 85 0.03 -3.75 14.68
CA VAL A 85 -0.01 -2.53 13.86
C VAL A 85 1.18 -2.51 12.89
N ALA A 86 2.38 -2.78 13.41
CA ALA A 86 3.60 -2.79 12.61
C ALA A 86 3.51 -3.80 11.46
N THR A 87 3.04 -5.01 11.78
CA THR A 87 2.83 -6.09 10.81
C THR A 87 1.86 -5.67 9.70
N ASN A 88 0.72 -5.09 10.07
CA ASN A 88 -0.30 -4.66 9.10
C ASN A 88 0.20 -3.52 8.20
N LEU A 89 0.86 -2.50 8.75
CA LEU A 89 1.42 -1.41 7.95
C LEU A 89 2.53 -1.90 7.00
N GLN A 90 3.41 -2.79 7.48
CA GLN A 90 4.47 -3.37 6.65
C GLN A 90 3.90 -4.20 5.50
N ARG A 91 2.85 -5.00 5.74
CA ARG A 91 2.15 -5.76 4.69
C ARG A 91 1.50 -4.83 3.67
N ALA A 92 0.73 -3.84 4.14
CA ALA A 92 0.10 -2.87 3.26
C ALA A 92 1.14 -2.16 2.37
N ARG A 93 2.25 -1.68 2.94
CA ARG A 93 3.34 -1.04 2.20
C ARG A 93 3.95 -1.98 1.17
N GLY A 94 4.23 -3.23 1.55
CA GLY A 94 4.80 -4.23 0.66
C GLY A 94 3.91 -4.52 -0.54
N ILE A 95 2.61 -4.70 -0.30
CA ILE A 95 1.63 -4.95 -1.35
C ILE A 95 1.48 -3.71 -2.27
N LEU A 96 1.36 -2.50 -1.71
CA LEU A 96 1.22 -1.29 -2.52
C LEU A 96 2.44 -1.01 -3.39
N ALA A 97 3.64 -1.43 -2.98
CA ALA A 97 4.84 -1.32 -3.80
C ALA A 97 4.79 -2.19 -5.07
N THR A 98 3.94 -3.22 -5.10
CA THR A 98 3.78 -4.10 -6.27
C THR A 98 2.55 -3.75 -7.12
N VAL A 99 1.66 -2.87 -6.64
CA VAL A 99 0.46 -2.45 -7.38
C VAL A 99 0.83 -1.36 -8.37
N ALA A 100 0.66 -1.65 -9.66
CA ALA A 100 0.83 -0.69 -10.75
C ALA A 100 -0.38 -0.76 -11.68
N PHE A 101 -1.20 0.29 -11.67
CA PHE A 101 -2.30 0.44 -12.62
C PHE A 101 -1.80 1.17 -13.86
N GLU A 102 -2.32 0.79 -15.04
CA GLU A 102 -2.03 1.48 -16.30
C GLU A 102 -2.69 2.88 -16.36
N ASP A 103 -3.78 3.08 -15.62
CA ASP A 103 -4.53 4.33 -15.56
C ASP A 103 -4.04 5.23 -14.40
N GLU A 104 -3.82 6.51 -14.71
CA GLU A 104 -3.28 7.50 -13.77
C GLU A 104 -4.22 7.76 -12.59
N THR A 105 -5.54 7.61 -12.77
CA THR A 105 -6.53 7.84 -11.71
C THR A 105 -6.37 6.81 -10.59
N ARG A 106 -6.26 5.52 -10.93
CA ARG A 106 -6.00 4.47 -9.93
C ARG A 106 -4.56 4.51 -9.43
N GLN A 107 -3.61 4.94 -10.25
CA GLN A 107 -2.26 5.15 -9.73
C GLN A 107 -2.24 6.25 -8.66
N ALA A 108 -3.07 7.29 -8.79
CA ALA A 108 -3.27 8.30 -7.76
C ALA A 108 -3.83 7.70 -6.46
N THR A 109 -4.83 6.82 -6.52
CA THR A 109 -5.39 6.18 -5.31
C THR A 109 -4.37 5.29 -4.60
N VAL A 110 -3.49 4.60 -5.34
CA VAL A 110 -2.35 3.85 -4.75
C VAL A 110 -1.41 4.80 -4.00
N ARG A 111 -1.07 5.96 -4.58
CA ARG A 111 -0.20 6.96 -3.93
C ARG A 111 -0.85 7.55 -2.68
N GLU A 112 -2.15 7.83 -2.72
CA GLU A 112 -2.91 8.32 -1.55
C GLU A 112 -2.90 7.30 -0.41
N LEU A 113 -3.18 6.03 -0.71
CA LEU A 113 -3.16 4.96 0.28
C LEU A 113 -1.74 4.74 0.84
N MET A 114 -0.70 4.82 0.00
CA MET A 114 0.70 4.79 0.44
C MET A 114 1.02 5.93 1.42
N ALA A 115 0.52 7.15 1.14
CA ALA A 115 0.69 8.28 2.06
C ALA A 115 -0.03 8.06 3.41
N VAL A 116 -1.21 7.40 3.40
CA VAL A 116 -1.90 6.98 4.63
C VAL A 116 -1.04 5.98 5.41
N VAL A 117 -0.47 4.98 4.76
CA VAL A 117 0.43 4.00 5.39
C VAL A 117 1.64 4.70 6.02
N GLN A 118 2.29 5.61 5.30
CA GLN A 118 3.45 6.37 5.81
C GLN A 118 3.11 7.22 7.05
N ARG A 119 1.95 7.89 7.05
CA ARG A 119 1.46 8.62 8.23
C ARG A 119 1.17 7.68 9.40
N GLY A 120 0.60 6.51 9.11
CA GLY A 120 0.39 5.45 10.10
C GLY A 120 1.70 4.96 10.72
N GLU A 121 2.74 4.74 9.92
CA GLU A 121 4.06 4.33 10.39
C GLU A 121 4.71 5.40 11.27
N ALA A 122 4.55 6.69 10.92
CA ALA A 122 5.04 7.79 11.76
C ALA A 122 4.35 7.82 13.13
N ARG A 123 3.01 7.71 13.16
CA ARG A 123 2.24 7.61 14.41
C ARG A 123 2.65 6.40 15.24
N LEU A 124 2.82 5.24 14.61
CA LEU A 124 3.29 4.02 15.27
C LEU A 124 4.67 4.21 15.92
N ARG A 125 5.63 4.84 15.23
CA ARG A 125 6.96 5.11 15.82
C ARG A 125 6.85 5.98 17.07
N ASN A 126 6.01 7.02 17.04
CA ASN A 126 5.77 7.87 18.20
C ASN A 126 5.15 7.06 19.35
N SER A 127 4.16 6.21 19.06
CA SER A 127 3.53 5.31 20.04
C SER A 127 4.52 4.32 20.65
N GLN A 128 5.40 3.72 19.85
CA GLN A 128 6.43 2.79 20.30
C GLN A 128 7.47 3.48 21.18
N ALA A 129 7.90 4.69 20.81
CA ALA A 129 8.86 5.47 21.59
C ALA A 129 8.30 5.83 22.96
N PHE A 130 7.04 6.30 23.01
CA PHE A 130 6.37 6.56 24.28
C PHE A 130 6.25 5.28 25.11
N LEU A 131 5.78 4.18 24.52
CA LEU A 131 5.56 2.95 25.27
C LEU A 131 6.87 2.39 25.83
N ALA A 132 7.96 2.44 25.06
CA ALA A 132 9.29 2.07 25.52
C ALA A 132 9.73 2.94 26.72
N ARG A 133 9.48 4.26 26.67
CA ARG A 133 9.76 5.17 27.78
C ARG A 133 8.90 4.84 29.01
N TYR A 134 7.59 4.64 28.82
CA TYR A 134 6.63 4.30 29.85
C TYR A 134 7.01 3.03 30.62
N LEU A 135 7.41 1.99 29.90
CA LEU A 135 7.79 0.69 30.50
C LEU A 135 9.12 0.77 31.25
N ARG A 136 10.06 1.61 30.80
CA ARG A 136 11.33 1.87 31.49
C ARG A 136 11.17 2.77 32.73
N THR A 137 10.12 3.59 32.78
CA THR A 137 9.85 4.45 33.93
C THR A 137 9.31 3.65 35.10
N THR A 138 9.81 3.95 36.31
CA THR A 138 9.36 3.31 37.54
C THR A 138 7.84 3.50 37.71
N PRO A 139 7.10 2.49 38.21
CA PRO A 139 5.63 2.56 38.25
C PRO A 139 5.04 3.81 38.92
N VAL A 140 5.70 4.31 39.96
CA VAL A 140 5.30 5.51 40.72
C VAL A 140 5.41 6.79 39.89
N GLN A 141 6.35 6.83 38.94
CA GLN A 141 6.60 8.00 38.09
C GLN A 141 5.81 7.98 36.77
N ARG A 142 5.26 6.83 36.36
CA ARG A 142 4.49 6.68 35.12
C ARG A 142 3.35 7.71 34.94
N PRO A 143 2.59 8.11 35.97
CA PRO A 143 1.54 9.12 35.82
C PRO A 143 2.05 10.49 35.32
N VAL A 144 3.28 10.86 35.66
CA VAL A 144 3.90 12.14 35.28
C VAL A 144 4.16 12.24 33.78
N LEU A 145 4.33 11.09 33.11
CA LEU A 145 4.54 11.02 31.67
C LEU A 145 3.31 11.47 30.86
N PHE A 146 2.12 11.50 31.47
CA PHE A 146 0.89 11.96 30.81
C PHE A 146 0.63 13.46 31.00
N THR A 147 1.33 14.13 31.93
CA THR A 147 1.02 15.51 32.35
C THR A 147 2.12 16.54 32.03
N THR A 148 3.36 16.10 31.82
CA THR A 148 4.47 17.00 31.46
C THR A 148 4.47 17.27 29.95
N ARG A 149 4.97 18.42 29.46
CA ARG A 149 5.13 18.75 28.01
C ARG A 149 5.61 17.50 27.26
N GLY A 150 4.76 16.96 26.38
CA GLY A 150 4.77 15.53 26.02
C GLY A 150 3.50 14.76 26.46
N GLY A 151 2.46 15.45 26.95
CA GLY A 151 1.16 14.86 27.31
C GLY A 151 0.34 14.37 26.11
N PRO A 152 -1.01 14.37 26.13
CA PRO A 152 -1.85 13.71 25.11
C PRO A 152 -1.58 14.13 23.65
N TYR A 153 -0.82 15.21 23.46
CA TYR A 153 -0.39 15.74 22.18
C TYR A 153 1.00 15.30 21.67
N GLU A 154 1.80 14.52 22.42
CA GLU A 154 3.10 14.01 21.92
C GLU A 154 2.92 12.92 20.87
N MET A 155 1.83 12.17 20.99
CA MET A 155 1.45 11.11 20.07
C MET A 155 0.58 11.58 18.89
N THR A 156 0.07 12.81 18.93
CA THR A 156 -0.81 13.39 17.89
C THR A 156 -0.10 14.41 17.01
N ARG A 157 1.22 14.58 17.16
CA ARG A 157 2.07 15.37 16.25
C ARG A 157 2.70 14.48 15.19
#